data_AF-A0A348V0Y4-F1
#
_entry.id   AF-A0A348V0Y4-F1
#
_cell.length_a   1.000
_cell.length_b   1.000
_cell.length_c   1.000
_cell.angle_alpha   90.00
_cell.angle_beta   90.00
_cell.angle_gamma   90.00
#
_symmetry.space_group_name_H-M   'P 1'
#
loop_
_entity.id
_entity.type
_entity.pdbx_description
1 polymer ?
#
loop_
_entity_poly.entity_id
_entity_poly.type
_entity_poly.pdbx_seq_one_letter_code
_entity_poly.pdbx_strand_id
1 'polypeptide(L)'
;KIEAAGMLISVLRKLSSPTVWRLNEAISDRIKKLELPPEISLDFDRTLEKPSLKVALEVDSTRQLKEVIKDLSERLARPEWDGIFELLHYVGD
;
A
#
# COMPACT_ATOMS: atom_id res chain seq x y z
N LYS A 1 -5.02 -24.61 11.50
CA LYS A 1 -5.20 -25.10 10.10
C LYS A 1 -5.16 -23.97 9.07
N ILE A 2 -5.73 -22.79 9.34
CA ILE A 2 -5.75 -21.64 8.41
C ILE A 2 -4.34 -21.03 8.21
N GLU A 3 -3.51 -20.96 9.26
CA GLU A 3 -2.14 -20.42 9.17
C GLU A 3 -1.20 -21.21 8.26
N ALA A 4 -1.27 -22.55 8.28
CA ALA A 4 -0.43 -23.40 7.44
C ALA A 4 -0.75 -23.24 5.95
N ALA A 5 -2.04 -23.11 5.61
CA ALA A 5 -2.47 -22.82 4.25
C ALA A 5 -2.04 -21.41 3.78
N GLY A 6 -2.12 -20.41 4.68
CA GLY A 6 -1.63 -19.06 4.41
C GLY A 6 -0.12 -19.00 4.16
N MET A 7 0.66 -19.72 4.98
CA MET A 7 2.11 -19.86 4.78
C MET A 7 2.45 -20.55 3.46
N LEU A 8 1.75 -21.63 3.11
CA LEU A 8 1.97 -22.35 1.86
C LEU A 8 1.71 -21.47 0.63
N ILE A 9 0.60 -20.71 0.63
CA ILE A 9 0.25 -19.79 -0.47
C ILE A 9 1.28 -18.67 -0.60
N SER A 10 1.77 -18.13 0.52
CA SER A 10 2.82 -17.10 0.52
C SER A 10 4.13 -17.61 -0.10
N VAL A 11 4.55 -18.82 0.28
CA VAL A 11 5.73 -19.48 -0.28
C VAL A 11 5.57 -19.75 -1.78
N LEU A 12 4.41 -20.25 -2.22
CA LEU A 12 4.15 -20.52 -3.63
C LEU A 12 4.17 -19.23 -4.48
N ARG A 13 3.59 -18.13 -3.98
CA ARG A 13 3.66 -16.82 -4.66
C ARG A 13 5.09 -16.28 -4.76
N LYS A 14 5.88 -16.45 -3.69
CA LYS A 14 7.29 -16.06 -3.66
C LYS A 14 8.12 -16.84 -4.69
N LEU A 15 7.82 -18.12 -4.89
CA LEU A 15 8.48 -18.96 -5.88
C LEU A 15 8.02 -18.66 -7.31
N SER A 16 6.74 -18.33 -7.51
CA SER A 16 6.20 -18.06 -8.86
C SER A 16 6.61 -16.71 -9.42
N SER A 17 6.77 -15.68 -8.58
CA SER A 17 7.29 -14.38 -8.99
C SER A 17 8.05 -13.68 -7.86
N PRO A 18 9.35 -14.00 -7.67
CA PRO A 18 10.17 -13.42 -6.61
C PRO A 18 10.24 -11.89 -6.66
N THR A 19 10.27 -11.32 -7.87
CA THR A 19 10.33 -9.87 -8.08
C THR A 19 9.05 -9.19 -7.63
N VAL A 20 7.88 -9.69 -8.07
CA VAL A 20 6.58 -9.13 -7.66
C VAL A 20 6.38 -9.26 -6.15
N TRP A 21 6.81 -10.36 -5.55
CA TRP A 21 6.77 -10.52 -4.09
C TRP A 21 7.63 -9.48 -3.35
N ARG A 22 8.87 -9.25 -3.79
CA ARG A 22 9.76 -8.22 -3.22
C ARG A 22 9.20 -6.81 -3.38
N LEU A 23 8.64 -6.49 -4.54
CA LEU A 23 8.00 -5.19 -4.78
C LEU A 23 6.79 -4.99 -3.87
N ASN A 24 5.94 -6.01 -3.72
CA ASN A 24 4.81 -5.97 -2.78
C ASN A 24 5.25 -5.71 -1.33
N GLU A 25 6.32 -6.35 -0.86
CA GLU A 25 6.87 -6.09 0.48
C GLU A 25 7.40 -4.67 0.60
N ALA A 26 8.20 -4.22 -0.38
CA ALA A 26 8.77 -2.87 -0.38
C ALA A 26 7.69 -1.78 -0.38
N ILE A 27 6.64 -1.94 -1.18
CA ILE A 27 5.49 -1.02 -1.21
C ILE A 27 4.78 -1.05 0.16
N SER A 28 4.54 -2.23 0.72
CA SER A 28 3.86 -2.38 2.01
C SER A 28 4.64 -1.71 3.14
N ASP A 29 5.97 -1.84 3.13
CA ASP A 29 6.83 -1.23 4.15
C ASP A 29 6.94 0.29 3.99
N ARG A 30 6.92 0.81 2.76
CA ARG A 30 6.81 2.26 2.51
C ARG A 30 5.46 2.81 2.98
N ILE A 31 4.35 2.10 2.73
CA ILE A 31 3.02 2.48 3.23
C ILE A 31 3.02 2.56 4.77
N LYS A 32 3.62 1.59 5.47
CA LYS A 32 3.72 1.63 6.94
C LYS A 32 4.48 2.86 7.45
N LYS A 33 5.53 3.29 6.73
CA LYS A 33 6.34 4.47 7.10
C LYS A 33 5.60 5.80 6.92
N LEU A 34 4.48 5.83 6.21
CA LEU A 34 3.65 7.04 6.11
C LEU A 34 2.96 7.39 7.44
N GLU A 35 2.92 6.46 8.40
CA GLU A 35 2.31 6.62 9.72
C GLU A 35 0.91 7.25 9.61
N LEU A 36 0.11 6.69 8.71
CA LEU A 36 -1.21 7.23 8.41
C LEU A 36 -2.14 7.10 9.62
N PRO A 37 -3.05 8.09 9.80
CA PRO A 37 -4.11 7.98 10.78
C PRO A 37 -4.93 6.70 10.58
N PRO A 38 -5.50 6.11 11.64
CA PRO A 38 -6.31 4.89 11.54
C PRO A 38 -7.53 5.05 10.62
N GLU A 39 -8.01 6.29 10.41
CA GLU A 39 -9.09 6.63 9.50
C GLU A 39 -8.69 6.50 8.01
N ILE A 40 -7.39 6.41 7.70
CA ILE A 40 -6.87 6.33 6.34
C ILE A 40 -6.26 4.95 6.11
N SER A 41 -6.82 4.23 5.14
CA SER A 41 -6.24 2.98 4.65
C SER A 41 -5.79 3.11 3.21
N LEU A 42 -4.65 2.49 2.90
CA LEU A 42 -4.12 2.40 1.54
C LEU A 42 -4.14 0.94 1.09
N ASP A 43 -4.62 0.73 -0.13
CA ASP A 43 -4.60 -0.58 -0.79
C ASP A 43 -4.09 -0.45 -2.23
N PHE A 44 -3.50 -1.51 -2.75
CA PHE A 44 -2.97 -1.54 -4.11
C PHE A 44 -3.08 -2.94 -4.70
N ASP A 45 -3.05 -3.00 -6.02
CA ASP A 45 -3.13 -4.27 -6.74
C ASP A 45 -1.87 -5.12 -6.51
N ARG A 46 -2.04 -6.25 -5.83
CA ARG A 46 -0.93 -7.14 -5.44
C ARG A 46 -0.31 -7.89 -6.62
N THR A 47 -1.00 -7.95 -7.77
CA THR A 47 -0.41 -8.51 -9.01
C THR A 47 0.48 -7.48 -9.71
N LEU A 48 0.38 -6.19 -9.33
CA LEU A 48 1.07 -5.05 -9.96
C LEU A 48 0.76 -4.92 -11.46
N GLU A 49 -0.32 -5.54 -11.94
CA GLU A 49 -0.79 -5.38 -13.32
C GLU A 49 -1.45 -4.01 -13.51
N LYS A 50 -1.99 -3.44 -12.43
CA LYS A 50 -2.57 -2.10 -12.39
C LYS A 50 -1.81 -1.22 -11.40
N PRO A 51 -0.93 -0.33 -11.87
CA PRO A 51 -0.13 0.55 -11.01
C PRO A 51 -1.02 1.66 -10.43
N SER A 52 -1.86 1.30 -9.46
CA SER A 52 -2.82 2.20 -8.83
C SER A 52 -2.84 1.99 -7.33
N LEU A 53 -2.95 3.10 -6.61
CA LEU A 53 -3.10 3.15 -5.17
C LEU A 53 -4.52 3.63 -4.85
N LYS A 54 -5.25 2.85 -4.05
CA LYS A 54 -6.57 3.18 -3.54
C LYS A 54 -6.43 3.74 -2.14
N VAL A 55 -7.13 4.84 -1.88
CA VAL A 55 -7.24 5.44 -0.55
C VAL A 55 -8.67 5.23 -0.07
N ALA A 56 -8.85 4.60 1.08
CA ALA A 56 -10.14 4.48 1.74
C ALA A 56 -10.12 5.30 3.03
N LEU A 57 -11.18 6.08 3.25
CA LEU A 57 -11.35 6.96 4.40
C LEU A 57 -12.58 6.50 5.20
N GLU A 58 -12.40 6.25 6.49
CA GLU A 58 -13.49 5.87 7.40
C GLU A 58 -13.67 6.97 8.45
N VAL A 59 -14.79 7.70 8.35
CA VAL A 59 -15.09 8.86 9.19
C VAL A 59 -16.57 8.91 9.54
N ASP A 60 -16.90 9.46 10.72
CA ASP A 60 -18.26 9.50 11.25
C ASP A 60 -18.98 10.85 11.03
N SER A 61 -18.24 11.87 10.59
CA SER A 61 -18.74 13.24 10.49
C SER A 61 -18.05 14.06 9.41
N THR A 62 -18.76 15.06 8.88
CA THR A 62 -18.22 15.99 7.89
C THR A 62 -17.04 16.80 8.40
N ARG A 63 -16.99 17.05 9.73
CA ARG A 63 -15.85 17.74 10.35
C ARG A 63 -14.60 16.86 10.31
N GLN A 64 -14.72 15.61 10.75
CA GLN A 64 -13.63 14.65 10.71
C GLN A 64 -13.15 14.42 9.27
N LEU A 65 -14.06 14.29 8.30
CA LEU A 65 -13.71 14.18 6.88
C LEU A 65 -12.82 15.34 6.42
N LYS A 66 -13.15 16.58 6.77
CA LYS A 66 -12.35 17.76 6.40
C LYS A 66 -10.97 17.74 7.04
N GLU A 67 -10.89 17.34 8.31
CA GLU A 67 -9.62 17.23 9.05
C GLU A 67 -8.72 16.15 8.42
N VAL A 68 -9.29 14.98 8.12
CA VAL A 68 -8.59 13.85 7.48
C VAL A 68 -8.11 14.19 6.06
N ILE A 69 -8.93 14.84 5.23
CA ILE A 69 -8.51 15.28 3.89
C ILE A 69 -7.38 16.30 3.98
N LYS A 70 -7.44 17.22 4.96
CA LYS A 70 -6.40 18.23 5.16
C LYS A 70 -5.08 17.57 5.57
N ASP A 71 -5.10 16.67 6.56
CA ASP A 71 -3.93 15.92 7.00
C ASP A 71 -3.34 15.08 5.85
N LEU A 72 -4.18 14.39 5.07
CA LEU A 72 -3.74 13.65 3.90
C LEU A 72 -3.06 14.56 2.87
N SER A 73 -3.64 15.74 2.59
CA SER A 73 -3.04 16.70 1.66
C SER A 73 -1.68 17.20 2.12
N GLU A 74 -1.50 17.43 3.41
CA GLU A 74 -0.19 17.86 3.97
C GLU A 74 0.84 16.72 3.88
N ARG A 75 0.40 15.48 4.11
CA ARG A 75 1.27 14.30 4.02
C ARG A 75 1.64 13.91 2.60
N LEU A 76 0.79 14.19 1.61
CA LEU A 76 1.10 13.95 0.19
C LEU A 76 2.33 14.72 -0.30
N ALA A 77 2.74 15.78 0.40
CA ALA A 77 3.97 16.52 0.10
C ALA A 77 5.25 15.79 0.53
N ARG A 78 5.14 14.63 1.20
CA ARG A 78 6.29 13.86 1.67
C ARG A 78 6.89 12.97 0.55
N PRO A 79 8.23 12.85 0.45
CA PRO A 79 8.91 12.12 -0.63
C PRO A 79 8.64 10.61 -0.62
N GLU A 80 8.13 10.06 0.48
CA GLU A 80 7.75 8.65 0.60
C GLU A 80 6.66 8.25 -0.40
N TRP A 81 5.79 9.20 -0.79
CA TRP A 81 4.74 8.96 -1.78
C TRP A 81 5.30 8.74 -3.18
N ASP A 82 6.27 9.56 -3.60
CA ASP A 82 6.96 9.38 -4.88
C ASP A 82 7.58 7.99 -4.94
N GLY A 83 8.20 7.56 -3.84
CA GLY A 83 8.74 6.23 -3.71
C GLY A 83 7.72 5.09 -3.83
N ILE A 84 6.48 5.27 -3.36
CA ILE A 84 5.43 4.27 -3.54
C ILE A 84 5.06 4.18 -5.03
N PHE A 85 4.93 5.32 -5.71
CA PHE A 85 4.59 5.35 -7.13
C PHE A 85 5.72 4.82 -8.03
N GLU A 86 6.98 5.06 -7.69
CA GLU A 86 8.13 4.46 -8.38
C GLU A 86 8.09 2.93 -8.32
N LEU A 87 7.77 2.37 -7.15
CA LEU A 87 7.67 0.92 -6.98
C LEU A 87 6.46 0.32 -7.69
N LEU A 88 5.32 1.04 -7.72
CA LEU A 88 4.12 0.63 -8.46
C LEU A 88 4.35 0.64 -9.97
N HIS A 89 5.12 1.59 -10.48
CA HIS A 89 5.46 1.72 -11.90
C HIS A 89 6.78 1.06 -12.26
N TYR A 90 7.34 0.23 -11.39
CA TYR A 90 8.61 -0.44 -11.65
C TYR A 90 8.47 -1.37 -12.86
N VAL A 91 9.05 -0.95 -13.99
CA VAL A 91 9.28 -1.79 -15.16
C VAL A 91 10.69 -2.35 -14.98
N GLY A 92 10.82 -3.66 -14.77
CA GLY A 92 12.13 -4.29 -14.58
C GLY A 92 13.05 -4.05 -15.78
N ASP A 93 14.33 -3.81 -15.49
CA ASP A 93 15.42 -3.87 -16.48
C ASP A 93 15.66 -5.30 -16.99
#